data_AF-A0A1U9K4Q8-F1
#
_entry.id   AF-A0A1U9K4Q8-F1
#
_cell.length_a   1.000
_cell.length_b   1.000
_cell.length_c   1.000
_cell.angle_alpha   90.00
_cell.angle_beta   90.00
_cell.angle_gamma   90.00
#
_symmetry.space_group_name_H-M   'P 1'
#
loop_
_entity.id
_entity.type
_entity.pdbx_description
1 polymer ?
#
loop_
_entity_poly.entity_id
_entity_poly.type
_entity_poly.pdbx_seq_one_letter_code
_entity_poly.pdbx_strand_id
1 'polypeptide(L)'
;MIINHNIMALNTHRQLAFNNTNTQKSMEKLSSGLRINRAGDDAAGLAISEKMRAQIRGLNMATKNAQDGISLIQTAEGALNESHAILQRMRELAVQAANDTNTDADRAELQKEVDQLAQELTRIAETTEFNTQKLLDGTFTGTFHIGANEGQNISLSISNMDAKALNVGKILTAATEEGTTLTGANILQDEEGNTVAVFMNDGYYAVSDLAEQVDEDSEVTSVVVREGASPRVALESALDDGEEVAVGIDISSQQTADTAITIINNAIEKVSAQRANLGAVQNRLEHTINNLGTSSENLTAAESRIRDVDMAKEMMEFTKNNILAQAANAMLAQANQQPQQVLQLLR
;
A
#
# COMPACT_ATOMS: atom_id res chain seq x y z
N MET A 1 -58.96 -50.87 -39.39
CA MET A 1 -57.58 -50.36 -39.23
C MET A 1 -57.49 -49.06 -40.03
N ILE A 2 -57.10 -47.94 -39.41
CA ILE A 2 -57.08 -46.63 -40.08
C ILE A 2 -55.70 -46.49 -40.74
N ILE A 3 -55.64 -46.39 -42.08
CA ILE A 3 -54.39 -46.46 -42.85
C ILE A 3 -53.82 -45.07 -43.14
N ASN A 4 -54.66 -44.04 -43.22
CA ASN A 4 -54.22 -42.67 -43.55
C ASN A 4 -53.38 -41.99 -42.45
N HIS A 5 -53.52 -42.40 -41.19
CA HIS A 5 -52.78 -41.82 -40.08
C HIS A 5 -52.09 -42.93 -39.29
N ASN A 6 -50.77 -43.03 -39.44
CA ASN A 6 -49.96 -43.96 -38.67
C ASN A 6 -49.64 -43.38 -37.28
N ILE A 7 -50.56 -43.57 -36.35
CA ILE A 7 -50.45 -43.05 -34.98
C ILE A 7 -49.22 -43.62 -34.25
N MET A 8 -48.85 -44.88 -34.55
CA MET A 8 -47.66 -45.50 -33.97
C MET A 8 -46.37 -44.83 -34.46
N ALA A 9 -46.25 -44.54 -35.75
CA ALA A 9 -45.10 -43.79 -36.29
C ALA A 9 -45.05 -42.34 -35.78
N LEU A 10 -46.20 -41.68 -35.59
CA LEU A 10 -46.24 -40.32 -35.03
C LEU A 10 -45.79 -40.30 -33.55
N ASN A 11 -46.16 -41.32 -32.77
CA ASN A 11 -45.72 -41.46 -31.39
C ASN A 11 -44.21 -41.75 -31.30
N THR A 12 -43.69 -42.67 -32.12
CA THR A 12 -42.26 -42.98 -32.14
C THR A 12 -41.43 -41.80 -32.64
N HIS A 13 -41.91 -41.04 -33.64
CA HIS A 13 -41.25 -39.83 -34.10
C HIS A 13 -41.20 -38.73 -33.03
N ARG A 14 -42.29 -38.52 -32.27
CA ARG A 14 -42.27 -37.59 -31.13
C ARG A 14 -41.26 -38.01 -30.05
N GLN A 15 -41.22 -39.31 -29.72
CA GLN A 15 -40.27 -39.84 -28.75
C GLN A 15 -38.82 -39.71 -29.23
N LEU A 16 -38.58 -39.97 -30.52
CA LEU A 16 -37.28 -39.78 -31.17
C LEU A 16 -36.82 -38.32 -31.12
N ALA A 17 -37.70 -37.36 -31.44
CA ALA A 17 -37.39 -35.94 -31.39
C ALA A 17 -37.03 -35.47 -29.97
N PHE A 18 -37.74 -35.96 -28.95
CA PHE A 18 -37.43 -35.72 -27.55
C PHE A 18 -36.09 -36.32 -27.13
N ASN A 19 -35.83 -37.58 -27.49
CA ASN A 19 -34.56 -38.26 -27.20
C ASN A 19 -33.37 -37.58 -27.90
N ASN A 20 -33.53 -37.11 -29.13
CA ASN A 20 -32.51 -36.36 -29.85
C ASN A 20 -32.20 -35.03 -29.16
N THR A 21 -33.22 -34.30 -28.70
CA THR A 21 -33.04 -33.04 -27.96
C THR A 21 -32.32 -33.28 -26.63
N ASN A 22 -32.67 -34.34 -25.90
CA ASN A 22 -31.99 -34.70 -24.65
C ASN A 22 -30.54 -35.15 -24.89
N THR A 23 -30.28 -35.91 -25.95
CA THR A 23 -28.92 -36.31 -26.34
C THR A 23 -28.05 -35.09 -26.67
N GLN A 24 -28.61 -34.10 -27.36
CA GLN A 24 -27.93 -32.83 -27.64
C GLN A 24 -27.65 -32.03 -26.36
N LYS A 25 -28.60 -31.97 -25.42
CA LYS A 25 -28.39 -31.31 -24.13
C LYS A 25 -27.33 -32.02 -23.28
N SER A 26 -27.34 -33.35 -23.22
CA SER A 26 -26.30 -34.10 -22.51
C SER A 26 -24.93 -33.91 -23.16
N MET A 27 -24.86 -33.86 -24.50
CA MET A 27 -23.63 -33.53 -25.22
C MET A 27 -23.13 -32.12 -24.88
N GLU A 28 -24.02 -31.12 -24.81
CA GLU A 28 -23.69 -29.74 -24.43
C GLU A 28 -23.13 -29.66 -23.00
N LYS A 29 -23.74 -30.37 -22.05
CA LYS A 29 -23.26 -30.44 -20.66
C LYS A 29 -21.93 -31.18 -20.53
N LEU A 30 -21.75 -32.30 -21.23
CA LEU A 30 -20.50 -33.05 -21.25
C LEU A 30 -19.36 -32.25 -21.89
N SER A 31 -19.66 -31.49 -22.94
CA SER A 31 -18.66 -30.66 -23.63
C SER A 31 -18.26 -29.43 -22.80
N SER A 32 -19.19 -28.84 -22.07
CA SER A 32 -18.92 -27.65 -21.25
C SER A 32 -18.44 -27.98 -19.84
N GLY A 33 -18.71 -29.20 -19.35
CA GLY A 33 -18.51 -29.59 -17.95
C GLY A 33 -19.52 -28.95 -16.98
N LEU A 34 -20.50 -28.19 -17.50
CA LEU A 34 -21.44 -27.41 -16.71
C LEU A 34 -22.85 -28.00 -16.81
N ARG A 35 -23.50 -28.17 -15.67
CA ARG A 35 -24.91 -28.55 -15.54
C ARG A 35 -25.84 -27.43 -15.98
N ILE A 36 -25.47 -26.17 -15.72
CA ILE A 36 -26.24 -24.97 -16.06
C ILE A 36 -25.45 -24.18 -17.11
N ASN A 37 -25.87 -24.26 -18.38
CA ASN A 37 -25.20 -23.56 -19.48
C ASN A 37 -26.02 -22.38 -20.01
N ARG A 38 -27.36 -22.45 -19.92
CA ARG A 38 -28.27 -21.39 -20.38
C ARG A 38 -29.20 -20.94 -19.26
N ALA A 39 -29.71 -19.71 -19.35
CA ALA A 39 -30.71 -19.19 -18.41
C ALA A 39 -32.01 -20.02 -18.35
N GLY A 40 -32.29 -20.79 -19.40
CA GLY A 40 -33.45 -21.69 -19.46
C GLY A 40 -33.30 -23.00 -18.68
N ASP A 41 -32.08 -23.38 -18.25
CA ASP A 41 -31.86 -24.62 -17.50
C ASP A 41 -32.18 -24.42 -16.00
N ASP A 42 -31.66 -23.34 -15.41
CA ASP A 42 -31.96 -22.89 -14.04
C ASP A 42 -31.58 -21.42 -13.89
N ALA A 43 -32.58 -20.52 -13.98
CA ALA A 43 -32.36 -19.08 -13.89
C ALA A 43 -31.83 -18.65 -12.51
N ALA A 44 -32.30 -19.28 -11.43
CA ALA A 44 -31.87 -18.95 -10.08
C ALA A 44 -30.45 -19.45 -9.81
N GLY A 45 -30.15 -20.70 -10.21
CA GLY A 45 -28.81 -21.28 -10.11
C GLY A 45 -27.77 -20.49 -10.91
N LEU A 46 -28.12 -20.05 -12.13
CA LEU A 46 -27.24 -19.19 -12.94
C LEU A 46 -26.95 -17.86 -12.23
N ALA A 47 -27.96 -17.14 -11.77
CA ALA A 47 -27.79 -15.84 -11.10
C ALA A 47 -26.94 -15.95 -9.83
N ILE A 48 -27.14 -17.01 -9.02
CA ILE A 48 -26.32 -17.26 -7.82
C ILE A 48 -24.87 -17.55 -8.22
N SER A 49 -24.65 -18.40 -9.24
CA SER A 49 -23.30 -18.73 -9.71
C SER A 49 -22.56 -17.51 -10.27
N GLU A 50 -23.25 -16.60 -10.96
CA GLU A 50 -22.68 -15.36 -11.48
C GLU A 50 -22.28 -14.41 -10.34
N LYS A 51 -23.12 -14.31 -9.30
CA LYS A 51 -22.77 -13.56 -8.08
C LYS A 51 -21.55 -14.16 -7.38
N MET A 52 -21.50 -15.48 -7.21
CA MET A 52 -20.34 -16.16 -6.61
C MET A 52 -19.08 -15.95 -7.44
N ARG A 53 -19.17 -16.02 -8.78
CA ARG A 53 -18.04 -15.76 -9.68
C ARG A 53 -17.57 -14.30 -9.64
N ALA A 54 -18.49 -13.35 -9.53
CA ALA A 54 -18.15 -11.94 -9.30
C ALA A 54 -17.41 -11.76 -7.97
N GLN A 55 -17.90 -12.41 -6.89
CA GLN A 55 -17.24 -12.39 -5.59
C GLN A 55 -15.86 -13.03 -5.64
N ILE A 56 -15.68 -14.22 -6.24
CA ILE A 56 -14.38 -14.88 -6.38
C ILE A 56 -13.39 -13.97 -7.12
N ARG A 57 -13.80 -13.33 -8.22
CA ARG A 57 -12.95 -12.37 -8.93
C ARG A 57 -12.59 -11.15 -8.07
N GLY A 58 -13.56 -10.64 -7.30
CA GLY A 58 -13.34 -9.57 -6.32
C GLY A 58 -12.33 -9.96 -5.24
N LEU A 59 -12.49 -11.15 -4.65
CA LEU A 59 -11.58 -11.70 -3.63
C LEU A 59 -10.17 -11.92 -4.19
N ASN A 60 -10.03 -12.43 -5.42
CA ASN A 60 -8.72 -12.61 -6.05
C ASN A 60 -8.03 -11.27 -6.31
N MET A 61 -8.76 -10.23 -6.72
CA MET A 61 -8.20 -8.88 -6.85
C MET A 61 -7.87 -8.28 -5.48
N ALA A 62 -8.71 -8.49 -4.47
CA ALA A 62 -8.42 -8.09 -3.10
C ALA A 62 -7.15 -8.73 -2.54
N THR A 63 -6.90 -10.02 -2.82
CA THR A 63 -5.65 -10.70 -2.47
C THR A 63 -4.46 -10.04 -3.15
N LYS A 64 -4.57 -9.70 -4.44
CA LYS A 64 -3.51 -8.99 -5.16
C LYS A 64 -3.26 -7.59 -4.58
N ASN A 65 -4.31 -6.83 -4.32
CA ASN A 65 -4.20 -5.51 -3.67
C ASN A 65 -3.53 -5.61 -2.28
N ALA A 66 -3.84 -6.66 -1.51
CA ALA A 66 -3.20 -6.91 -0.22
C ALA A 66 -1.71 -7.23 -0.38
N GLN A 67 -1.34 -8.01 -1.41
CA GLN A 67 0.07 -8.29 -1.74
C GLN A 67 0.83 -7.02 -2.16
N ASP A 68 0.23 -6.20 -3.02
CA ASP A 68 0.81 -4.91 -3.42
C ASP A 68 0.99 -3.99 -2.19
N GLY A 69 0.03 -4.02 -1.26
CA GLY A 69 0.13 -3.32 0.03
C GLY A 69 1.27 -3.84 0.91
N ILE A 70 1.50 -5.15 0.95
CA ILE A 70 2.67 -5.74 1.65
C ILE A 70 3.97 -5.27 0.99
N SER A 71 4.06 -5.27 -0.34
CA SER A 71 5.26 -4.79 -1.04
C SER A 71 5.54 -3.31 -0.75
N LEU A 72 4.51 -2.46 -0.72
CA LEU A 72 4.63 -1.06 -0.32
C LEU A 72 5.15 -0.93 1.11
N ILE A 73 4.57 -1.69 2.05
CA ILE A 73 4.99 -1.67 3.46
C ILE A 73 6.46 -2.12 3.59
N GLN A 74 6.89 -3.14 2.85
CA GLN A 74 8.28 -3.61 2.88
C GLN A 74 9.25 -2.57 2.32
N THR A 75 8.88 -1.85 1.26
CA THR A 75 9.67 -0.73 0.74
C THR A 75 9.81 0.37 1.80
N ALA A 76 8.72 0.74 2.47
CA ALA A 76 8.75 1.71 3.55
C ALA A 76 9.59 1.23 4.74
N GLU A 77 9.44 -0.03 5.17
CA GLU A 77 10.19 -0.60 6.29
C GLU A 77 11.69 -0.65 6.00
N GLY A 78 12.09 -0.98 4.77
CA GLY A 78 13.49 -0.95 4.35
C GLY A 78 14.11 0.44 4.52
N ALA A 79 13.41 1.48 4.04
CA ALA A 79 13.85 2.86 4.20
C ALA A 79 13.88 3.32 5.67
N LEU A 80 12.92 2.90 6.49
CA LEU A 80 12.92 3.18 7.93
C LEU A 80 14.03 2.44 8.68
N ASN A 81 14.46 1.28 8.19
CA ASN A 81 15.59 0.56 8.78
C ASN A 81 16.90 1.32 8.56
N GLU A 82 17.11 1.86 7.36
CA GLU A 82 18.25 2.75 7.08
C GLU A 82 18.18 4.03 7.92
N SER A 83 16.99 4.65 8.01
CA SER A 83 16.78 5.84 8.86
C SER A 83 17.10 5.55 10.33
N HIS A 84 16.73 4.37 10.83
CA HIS A 84 17.04 3.94 12.19
C HIS A 84 18.55 3.73 12.40
N ALA A 85 19.26 3.15 11.42
CA ALA A 85 20.71 2.98 11.49
C ALA A 85 21.44 4.34 11.51
N ILE A 86 20.97 5.30 10.70
CA ILE A 86 21.50 6.66 10.70
C ILE A 86 21.28 7.34 12.05
N LEU A 87 20.07 7.26 12.63
CA LEU A 87 19.81 7.84 13.94
C LEU A 87 20.65 7.21 15.05
N GLN A 88 20.92 5.90 14.97
CA GLN A 88 21.85 5.24 15.89
C GLN A 88 23.27 5.79 15.73
N ARG A 89 23.74 6.00 14.50
CA ARG A 89 25.04 6.62 14.24
C ARG A 89 25.11 8.06 14.76
N MET A 90 24.06 8.86 14.56
CA MET A 90 23.97 10.22 15.12
C MET A 90 24.03 10.19 16.65
N ARG A 91 23.41 9.20 17.29
CA ARG A 91 23.49 9.03 18.75
C ARG A 91 24.91 8.70 19.21
N GLU A 92 25.63 7.84 18.49
CA GLU A 92 27.04 7.54 18.81
C GLU A 92 27.90 8.80 18.76
N LEU A 93 27.72 9.63 17.74
CA LEU A 93 28.43 10.90 17.58
C LEU A 93 28.07 11.89 18.69
N ALA A 94 26.79 11.97 19.08
CA ALA A 94 26.35 12.82 20.18
C ALA A 94 26.95 12.37 21.53
N VAL A 95 27.01 11.06 21.79
CA VAL A 95 27.68 10.50 22.98
C VAL A 95 29.19 10.77 22.95
N GLN A 96 29.83 10.67 21.78
CA GLN A 96 31.23 11.02 21.63
C GLN A 96 31.46 12.51 21.91
N ALA A 97 30.64 13.39 21.36
CA ALA A 97 30.71 14.84 21.55
C ALA A 97 30.42 15.29 22.99
N ALA A 98 29.64 14.51 23.76
CA ALA A 98 29.38 14.76 25.18
C ALA A 98 30.60 14.54 26.09
N ASN A 99 31.69 13.93 25.58
CA ASN A 99 32.90 13.73 26.36
C ASN A 99 33.77 15.00 26.41
N ASP A 100 34.17 15.40 27.62
CA ASP A 100 34.98 16.60 27.88
C ASP A 100 36.42 16.53 27.38
N THR A 101 36.90 15.35 27.01
CA THR A 101 38.23 15.20 26.41
C THR A 101 38.29 15.70 24.96
N ASN A 102 37.15 15.94 24.31
CA ASN A 102 37.10 16.47 22.96
C ASN A 102 37.20 17.99 22.96
N THR A 103 38.06 18.52 22.09
CA THR A 103 38.19 19.97 21.88
C THR A 103 37.02 20.51 21.07
N ASP A 104 36.79 21.82 21.10
CA ASP A 104 35.73 22.46 20.31
C ASP A 104 35.93 22.24 18.80
N ALA A 105 37.19 22.14 18.35
CA ALA A 105 37.51 21.80 16.96
C ALA A 105 37.09 20.35 16.60
N ASP A 106 37.29 19.39 17.51
CA ASP A 106 36.85 18.00 17.29
C ASP A 106 35.33 17.90 17.26
N ARG A 107 34.63 18.65 18.12
CA ARG A 107 33.16 18.72 18.12
C ARG A 107 32.62 19.34 16.82
N ALA A 108 33.31 20.33 16.27
CA ALA A 108 32.96 20.92 14.98
C ALA A 108 33.10 19.93 13.80
N GLU A 109 34.08 19.01 13.82
CA GLU A 109 34.17 17.95 12.80
C GLU A 109 33.09 16.88 12.97
N LEU A 110 32.75 16.51 14.21
CA LEU A 110 31.63 15.60 14.49
C LEU A 110 30.30 16.22 14.04
N GLN A 111 30.12 17.53 14.22
CA GLN A 111 28.93 18.25 13.77
C GLN A 111 28.73 18.12 12.25
N LYS A 112 29.80 18.23 11.45
CA LYS A 112 29.71 18.04 10.00
C LYS A 112 29.19 16.65 9.61
N GLU A 113 29.61 15.61 10.33
CA GLU A 113 29.10 14.24 10.11
C GLU A 113 27.62 14.16 10.47
N VAL A 114 27.22 14.74 11.61
CA VAL A 114 25.80 14.82 12.04
C VAL A 114 24.94 15.56 11.01
N ASP A 115 25.42 16.66 10.45
CA ASP A 115 24.72 17.44 9.43
C ASP A 115 24.54 16.63 8.13
N GLN A 116 25.57 15.88 7.70
CA GLN A 116 25.47 14.99 6.55
C GLN A 116 24.47 13.85 6.77
N LEU A 117 24.46 13.28 7.97
CA LEU A 117 23.50 12.25 8.35
C LEU A 117 22.06 12.79 8.39
N ALA A 118 21.86 14.02 8.85
CA ALA A 118 20.56 14.69 8.81
C ALA A 118 20.10 14.96 7.36
N GLN A 119 21.00 15.39 6.48
CA GLN A 119 20.69 15.55 5.05
C GLN A 119 20.34 14.21 4.40
N GLU A 120 21.04 13.14 4.76
CA GLU A 120 20.77 11.80 4.28
C GLU A 120 19.40 11.27 4.74
N LEU A 121 19.00 11.55 5.99
CA LEU A 121 17.65 11.24 6.48
C LEU A 121 16.56 11.93 5.64
N THR A 122 16.70 13.23 5.39
CA THR A 122 15.77 13.98 4.54
C THR A 122 15.76 13.41 3.11
N ARG A 123 16.94 13.08 2.56
CA ARG A 123 17.04 12.47 1.22
C ARG A 123 16.32 11.12 1.15
N ILE A 124 16.50 10.24 2.14
CA ILE A 124 15.80 8.94 2.19
C ILE A 124 14.30 9.17 2.21
N ALA A 125 13.83 10.09 3.04
CA ALA A 125 12.40 10.32 3.19
C ALA A 125 11.76 10.94 1.94
N GLU A 126 12.45 11.86 1.25
CA GLU A 126 12.00 12.46 -0.03
C GLU A 126 12.13 11.52 -1.24
N THR A 127 13.16 10.67 -1.27
CA THR A 127 13.43 9.81 -2.45
C THR A 127 12.71 8.46 -2.38
N THR A 128 12.30 8.00 -1.19
CA THR A 128 11.59 6.73 -1.03
C THR A 128 10.20 6.80 -1.65
N GLU A 129 10.03 6.07 -2.75
CA GLU A 129 8.78 5.99 -3.47
C GLU A 129 8.41 4.56 -3.86
N PHE A 130 7.12 4.29 -3.89
CA PHE A 130 6.56 3.07 -4.44
C PHE A 130 5.54 3.44 -5.51
N ASN A 131 5.78 3.03 -6.76
CA ASN A 131 4.92 3.39 -7.89
C ASN A 131 4.63 4.90 -7.95
N THR A 132 5.70 5.71 -7.90
CA THR A 132 5.72 7.19 -7.89
C THR A 132 5.00 7.88 -6.72
N GLN A 133 4.56 7.13 -5.71
CA GLN A 133 3.99 7.69 -4.48
C GLN A 133 5.08 7.78 -3.41
N LYS A 134 5.27 8.96 -2.84
CA LYS A 134 6.15 9.16 -1.68
C LYS A 134 5.52 8.52 -0.45
N LEU A 135 6.36 7.87 0.35
CA LEU A 135 5.89 7.07 1.49
C LEU A 135 6.21 7.70 2.84
N LEU A 136 7.29 8.48 2.94
CA LEU A 136 7.86 8.92 4.22
C LEU A 136 7.73 10.43 4.49
N ASP A 137 7.17 11.19 3.56
CA ASP A 137 6.95 12.65 3.66
C ASP A 137 5.74 13.02 4.55
N GLY A 138 5.01 12.03 5.05
CA GLY A 138 3.82 12.19 5.89
C GLY A 138 2.53 12.56 5.15
N THR A 139 2.59 12.72 3.82
CA THR A 139 1.39 12.94 3.00
C THR A 139 0.68 11.64 2.68
N PHE A 140 1.36 10.51 2.84
CA PHE A 140 0.86 9.21 2.47
C PHE A 140 -0.27 8.72 3.39
N THR A 141 -1.49 8.80 2.87
CA THR A 141 -2.66 8.09 3.40
C THR A 141 -3.16 7.09 2.36
N GLY A 142 -2.91 5.80 2.58
CA GLY A 142 -3.34 4.73 1.69
C GLY A 142 -4.53 3.97 2.25
N THR A 143 -5.59 3.79 1.46
CA THR A 143 -6.66 2.84 1.78
C THR A 143 -6.57 1.63 0.86
N PHE A 144 -6.26 0.47 1.40
CA PHE A 144 -6.23 -0.79 0.65
C PHE A 144 -7.61 -1.43 0.67
N HIS A 145 -8.22 -1.61 -0.52
CA HIS A 145 -9.46 -2.37 -0.65
C HIS A 145 -9.14 -3.86 -0.70
N ILE A 146 -9.42 -4.54 0.41
CA ILE A 146 -9.04 -5.93 0.68
C ILE A 146 -10.25 -6.85 0.76
N GLY A 147 -11.35 -6.46 0.12
CA GLY A 147 -12.56 -7.25 0.06
C GLY A 147 -13.31 -7.12 -1.25
N ALA A 148 -14.41 -7.86 -1.37
CA ALA A 148 -15.26 -7.87 -2.55
C ALA A 148 -16.46 -6.91 -2.43
N ASN A 149 -16.71 -6.35 -1.24
CA ASN A 149 -17.82 -5.45 -0.96
C ASN A 149 -17.32 -4.09 -0.43
N GLU A 150 -18.17 -3.07 -0.56
CA GLU A 150 -17.91 -1.73 -0.05
C GLU A 150 -17.62 -1.73 1.46
N GLY A 151 -16.66 -0.89 1.88
CA GLY A 151 -16.25 -0.74 3.29
C GLY A 151 -15.23 -1.75 3.80
N GLN A 152 -14.82 -2.74 3.00
CA GLN A 152 -13.79 -3.73 3.37
C GLN A 152 -12.38 -3.19 3.10
N ASN A 153 -11.99 -2.16 3.85
CA ASN A 153 -10.74 -1.44 3.64
C ASN A 153 -9.81 -1.57 4.86
N ILE A 154 -8.51 -1.62 4.61
CA ILE A 154 -7.46 -1.38 5.61
C ILE A 154 -6.83 -0.03 5.30
N SER A 155 -6.93 0.91 6.23
CA SER A 155 -6.23 2.20 6.14
C SER A 155 -4.81 2.06 6.68
N LEU A 156 -3.86 2.66 5.98
CA LEU A 156 -2.47 2.81 6.39
C LEU A 156 -2.10 4.29 6.31
N SER A 157 -1.61 4.83 7.43
CA SER A 157 -1.00 6.15 7.49
C SER A 157 0.47 6.00 7.83
N ILE A 158 1.33 6.64 7.05
CA ILE A 158 2.75 6.78 7.38
C ILE A 158 2.99 8.22 7.79
N SER A 159 3.49 8.42 9.01
CA SER A 159 3.80 9.76 9.52
C SER A 159 5.06 10.31 8.83
N ASN A 160 5.25 11.63 8.83
CA ASN A 160 6.46 12.24 8.28
C ASN A 160 7.69 11.78 9.08
N MET A 161 8.73 11.31 8.37
CA MET A 161 9.99 10.77 8.93
C MET A 161 11.22 11.56 8.47
N ASP A 162 11.03 12.77 7.95
CA ASP A 162 12.10 13.70 7.61
C ASP A 162 12.85 14.14 8.88
N ALA A 163 14.09 14.62 8.71
CA ALA A 163 14.87 15.19 9.81
C ALA A 163 14.10 16.32 10.54
N LYS A 164 13.28 17.09 9.82
CA LYS A 164 12.37 18.12 10.37
C LYS A 164 11.35 17.52 11.35
N ALA A 165 10.56 16.54 10.92
CA ALA A 165 9.49 15.96 11.74
C ALA A 165 10.01 15.12 12.93
N LEU A 166 11.23 14.62 12.82
CA LEU A 166 11.93 13.92 13.90
C LEU A 166 12.59 14.86 14.91
N ASN A 167 12.53 16.19 14.70
CA ASN A 167 13.23 17.22 15.48
C ASN A 167 14.76 17.08 15.45
N VAL A 168 15.28 16.40 14.44
CA VAL A 168 16.73 16.16 14.24
C VAL A 168 17.35 17.21 13.31
N GLY A 169 16.52 17.97 12.59
CA GLY A 169 16.84 19.29 12.06
C GLY A 169 15.88 20.31 12.67
N LYS A 170 16.38 21.21 13.51
CA LYS A 170 15.61 22.34 14.04
C LYS A 170 15.43 23.36 12.92
N ILE A 171 14.21 23.84 12.71
CA ILE A 171 14.02 25.04 11.90
C ILE A 171 14.23 26.23 12.79
N LEU A 172 15.07 27.15 12.33
CA LEU A 172 15.05 28.50 12.83
C LEU A 172 14.41 29.38 11.76
N THR A 173 13.42 30.16 12.18
CA THR A 173 12.75 31.13 11.31
C THR A 173 13.55 32.41 11.34
N ALA A 174 13.91 32.93 10.17
CA ALA A 174 14.44 34.28 10.08
C ALA A 174 13.33 35.27 10.42
N ALA A 175 13.54 36.06 11.46
CA ALA A 175 12.68 37.16 11.86
C ALA A 175 13.48 38.46 11.86
N THR A 176 12.82 39.57 11.56
CA THR A 176 13.39 40.91 11.74
C THR A 176 12.83 41.51 13.03
N GLU A 177 13.64 41.68 14.09
CA GLU A 177 13.21 42.45 15.26
C GLU A 177 13.62 43.94 15.14
N GLU A 178 12.65 44.83 15.34
CA GLU A 178 12.89 46.25 15.65
C GLU A 178 12.99 46.41 17.18
N GLY A 179 14.22 46.48 17.70
CA GLY A 179 14.52 46.73 19.12
C GLY A 179 15.79 47.58 19.30
N THR A 180 15.84 48.34 20.40
CA THR A 180 16.77 49.49 20.62
C THR A 180 18.27 49.16 20.69
N THR A 181 18.70 47.90 20.61
CA THR A 181 20.12 47.51 20.67
C THR A 181 20.63 46.80 19.41
N LEU A 182 19.76 46.46 18.44
CA LEU A 182 20.11 45.75 17.20
C LEU A 182 19.22 46.22 16.05
N THR A 183 19.28 47.50 15.73
CA THR A 183 18.52 48.09 14.62
C THR A 183 19.01 47.52 13.27
N GLY A 184 18.19 46.68 12.62
CA GLY A 184 18.41 46.21 11.24
C GLY A 184 19.23 44.91 11.08
N ALA A 185 19.31 44.04 12.10
CA ALA A 185 19.96 42.74 12.00
C ALA A 185 18.95 41.60 11.80
N ASN A 186 19.15 40.77 10.78
CA ASN A 186 18.35 39.57 10.57
C ASN A 186 18.71 38.53 11.64
N ILE A 187 17.72 38.04 12.38
CA ILE A 187 17.91 37.10 13.48
C ILE A 187 17.19 35.79 13.19
N LEU A 188 17.77 34.68 13.63
CA LEU A 188 17.14 33.37 13.60
C LEU A 188 16.48 33.11 14.96
N GLN A 189 15.17 32.95 14.97
CA GLN A 189 14.36 32.63 16.15
C GLN A 189 13.98 31.15 16.19
N ASP A 190 13.81 30.59 17.38
CA ASP A 190 13.22 29.26 17.57
C ASP A 190 11.67 29.27 17.60
N GLU A 191 11.05 28.09 17.66
CA GLU A 191 9.57 27.94 17.78
C GLU A 191 8.97 28.61 19.04
N GLU A 192 9.80 29.04 20.00
CA GLU A 192 9.39 29.73 21.23
C GLU A 192 9.64 31.26 21.16
N GLY A 193 10.15 31.76 20.03
CA GLY A 193 10.43 33.19 19.81
C GLY A 193 11.74 33.68 20.39
N ASN A 194 12.65 32.80 20.81
CA ASN A 194 13.97 33.19 21.32
C ASN A 194 14.97 33.37 20.18
N THR A 195 15.70 34.48 20.19
CA THR A 195 16.82 34.76 19.26
C THR A 195 17.98 33.80 19.52
N VAL A 196 18.31 32.95 18.56
CA VAL A 196 19.38 31.93 18.68
C VAL A 196 20.60 32.29 17.82
N ALA A 197 20.44 33.06 16.74
CA ALA A 197 21.58 33.56 15.96
C ALA A 197 21.32 34.91 15.29
N VAL A 198 22.39 35.67 15.04
CA VAL A 198 22.37 37.00 14.40
C VAL A 198 23.22 36.97 13.13
N PHE A 199 22.74 37.57 12.04
CA PHE A 199 23.50 37.69 10.79
C PHE A 199 24.59 38.75 10.90
N MET A 200 25.86 38.36 10.69
CA MET A 200 27.00 39.29 10.58
C MET A 200 28.01 38.74 9.56
N ASN A 201 28.74 39.61 8.86
CA ASN A 201 29.90 39.28 7.99
C ASN A 201 29.77 37.94 7.21
N ASP A 202 28.67 37.76 6.48
CA ASP A 202 28.41 36.62 5.59
C ASP A 202 27.98 35.29 6.25
N GLY A 203 27.40 35.33 7.47
CA GLY A 203 26.76 34.17 8.09
C GLY A 203 25.97 34.44 9.37
N TYR A 204 25.19 33.46 9.82
CA TYR A 204 24.47 33.51 11.11
C TYR A 204 25.34 32.95 12.23
N TYR A 205 25.61 33.76 13.26
CA TYR A 205 26.42 33.39 14.42
C TYR A 205 25.55 33.24 15.68
N ALA A 206 25.86 32.26 16.52
CA ALA A 206 25.13 32.02 17.78
C ALA A 206 25.21 33.24 18.71
N VAL A 207 24.14 33.54 19.45
CA VAL A 207 24.12 34.65 20.43
C VAL A 207 25.24 34.53 21.49
N SER A 208 25.75 33.31 21.74
CA SER A 208 26.88 33.05 22.65
C SER A 208 28.26 33.41 22.09
N ASP A 209 28.39 33.55 20.77
CA ASP A 209 29.65 33.83 20.07
C ASP A 209 29.80 35.31 19.69
N LEU A 210 28.80 36.11 20.05
CA LEU A 210 28.75 37.55 19.89
C LEU A 210 29.38 38.21 21.14
N ALA A 211 30.47 38.95 20.96
CA ALA A 211 31.07 39.78 21.99
C ALA A 211 30.59 41.23 21.86
N GLU A 212 30.23 41.82 22.99
CA GLU A 212 29.85 43.22 23.10
C GLU A 212 31.10 44.10 23.13
N GLN A 213 31.22 45.06 22.21
CA GLN A 213 32.28 46.07 22.27
C GLN A 213 31.76 47.29 23.04
N VAL A 214 32.37 47.54 24.19
CA VAL A 214 32.02 48.59 25.15
C VAL A 214 33.05 49.72 25.04
N ASP A 215 32.61 50.96 24.83
CA ASP A 215 33.48 52.15 24.90
C ASP A 215 33.61 52.67 26.35
N GLU A 216 34.54 53.58 26.61
CA GLU A 216 34.99 54.02 27.95
C GLU A 216 33.86 54.59 28.87
N ASP A 217 32.68 54.90 28.32
CA ASP A 217 31.48 55.38 29.02
C ASP A 217 30.36 54.32 29.21
N SER A 218 30.64 53.03 28.99
CA SER A 218 29.70 51.91 29.22
C SER A 218 28.44 51.90 28.32
N GLU A 219 28.50 52.48 27.13
CA GLU A 219 27.49 52.28 26.09
C GLU A 219 27.95 51.25 25.04
N VAL A 220 27.00 50.41 24.61
CA VAL A 220 27.21 49.29 23.69
C VAL A 220 27.07 49.82 22.27
N THR A 221 28.18 49.94 21.54
CA THR A 221 28.17 50.56 20.20
C THR A 221 28.19 49.57 19.04
N SER A 222 28.63 48.33 19.26
CA SER A 222 28.53 47.26 18.25
C SER A 222 28.76 45.88 18.85
N VAL A 223 28.05 44.90 18.32
CA VAL A 223 28.28 43.49 18.63
C VAL A 223 29.22 42.91 17.56
N VAL A 224 30.30 42.26 17.97
CA VAL A 224 31.36 41.73 17.10
C VAL A 224 31.49 40.22 17.33
N VAL A 225 31.68 39.46 16.25
CA VAL A 225 31.93 38.01 16.31
C VAL A 225 33.27 37.74 17.01
N ARG A 226 33.29 36.86 18.03
CA ARG A 226 34.54 36.44 18.69
C ARG A 226 35.48 35.74 17.70
N GLU A 227 36.78 36.03 17.81
CA GLU A 227 37.82 35.45 16.95
C GLU A 227 37.83 33.92 17.08
N GLY A 228 37.47 33.21 16.01
CA GLY A 228 37.38 31.74 15.95
C GLY A 228 35.98 31.15 15.84
N ALA A 229 34.92 31.97 15.88
CA ALA A 229 33.55 31.48 15.69
C ALA A 229 33.30 31.09 14.22
N SER A 230 32.75 29.90 14.01
CA SER A 230 32.26 29.45 12.69
C SER A 230 30.76 29.73 12.59
N PRO A 231 30.24 30.20 11.45
CA PRO A 231 28.82 30.47 11.30
C PRO A 231 28.02 29.16 11.42
N ARG A 232 26.90 29.19 12.16
CA ARG A 232 25.94 28.08 12.23
C ARG A 232 25.30 27.81 10.88
N VAL A 233 25.18 28.86 10.06
CA VAL A 233 24.79 28.78 8.66
C VAL A 233 25.56 29.84 7.89
N ALA A 234 26.42 29.41 6.96
CA ALA A 234 27.12 30.31 6.04
C ALA A 234 26.17 30.65 4.88
N LEU A 235 25.68 31.89 4.82
CA LEU A 235 24.91 32.41 3.70
C LEU A 235 25.51 33.72 3.23
N GLU A 236 25.69 33.85 1.92
CA GLU A 236 26.22 35.05 1.26
C GLU A 236 25.19 36.21 1.20
N SER A 237 23.97 35.98 1.70
CA SER A 237 22.90 36.96 1.84
C SER A 237 22.07 36.64 3.08
N ALA A 238 21.59 37.70 3.75
CA ALA A 238 20.59 37.55 4.80
C ALA A 238 19.29 36.94 4.21
N LEU A 239 18.61 36.12 5.01
CA LEU A 239 17.36 35.45 4.64
C LEU A 239 16.20 36.45 4.69
N ASP A 240 15.20 36.30 3.83
CA ASP A 240 14.00 37.13 3.84
C ASP A 240 13.09 36.79 5.05
N ASP A 241 12.27 37.74 5.48
CA ASP A 241 11.40 37.58 6.66
C ASP A 241 10.44 36.40 6.47
N GLY A 242 10.52 35.40 7.35
CA GLY A 242 9.73 34.16 7.25
C GLY A 242 10.37 33.01 6.47
N GLU A 243 11.62 33.12 6.01
CA GLU A 243 12.35 31.96 5.49
C GLU A 243 12.79 31.01 6.62
N GLU A 244 12.50 29.73 6.45
CA GLU A 244 12.86 28.65 7.36
C GLU A 244 14.25 28.11 6.99
N VAL A 245 15.21 28.14 7.92
CA VAL A 245 16.47 27.43 7.75
C VAL A 245 16.54 26.23 8.67
N ALA A 246 16.75 25.06 8.06
CA ALA A 246 17.05 23.84 8.76
C ALA A 246 18.47 23.91 9.33
N VAL A 247 18.57 24.10 10.64
CA VAL A 247 19.80 23.93 11.40
C VAL A 247 19.75 22.56 12.06
N GLY A 248 20.72 21.70 11.76
CA GLY A 248 20.84 20.37 12.36
C GLY A 248 20.89 20.42 13.90
N ILE A 249 20.69 19.27 14.55
CA ILE A 249 21.01 19.13 15.98
C ILE A 249 22.45 19.59 16.23
N ASP A 250 22.60 20.47 17.20
CA ASP A 250 23.89 21.06 17.57
C ASP A 250 24.58 20.24 18.68
N ILE A 251 25.74 19.67 18.37
CA ILE A 251 26.60 18.91 19.29
C ILE A 251 27.92 19.64 19.59
N SER A 252 28.01 20.94 19.28
CA SER A 252 29.23 21.74 19.47
C SER A 252 29.63 21.94 20.94
N SER A 253 28.71 21.73 21.90
CA SER A 253 28.96 21.84 23.33
C SER A 253 28.52 20.59 24.10
N GLN A 254 29.01 20.41 25.32
CA GLN A 254 28.64 19.27 26.17
C GLN A 254 27.15 19.30 26.52
N GLN A 255 26.65 20.47 26.91
CA GLN A 255 25.25 20.64 27.29
C GLN A 255 24.30 20.43 26.11
N THR A 256 24.67 20.91 24.91
CA THR A 256 23.87 20.69 23.71
C THR A 256 23.95 19.24 23.23
N ALA A 257 25.09 18.57 23.37
CA ALA A 257 25.23 17.14 23.08
C ALA A 257 24.36 16.24 23.99
N ASP A 258 24.20 16.59 25.28
CA ASP A 258 23.29 15.85 26.17
C ASP A 258 21.82 16.01 25.77
N THR A 259 21.42 17.23 25.37
CA THR A 259 20.08 17.46 24.83
C THR A 259 19.87 16.75 23.50
N ALA A 260 20.89 16.71 22.63
CA ALA A 260 20.90 16.01 21.36
C ALA A 260 20.64 14.51 21.54
N ILE A 261 21.28 13.86 22.52
CA ILE A 261 21.05 12.44 22.82
C ILE A 261 19.58 12.18 23.13
N THR A 262 18.94 13.05 23.92
CA THR A 262 17.52 12.91 24.27
C THR A 262 16.62 13.07 23.05
N ILE A 263 16.89 14.07 22.21
CA ILE A 263 16.14 14.31 20.96
C ILE A 263 16.28 13.13 20.01
N ILE A 264 17.50 12.62 19.80
CA ILE A 264 17.77 11.47 18.92
C ILE A 264 17.10 10.21 19.47
N ASN A 265 17.10 9.99 20.79
CA ASN A 265 16.36 8.86 21.38
C ASN A 265 14.86 8.95 21.11
N ASN A 266 14.26 10.13 21.26
CA ASN A 266 12.85 10.35 20.93
C ASN A 266 12.57 10.11 19.44
N ALA A 267 13.49 10.50 18.55
CA ALA A 267 13.39 10.22 17.12
C ALA A 267 13.46 8.70 16.82
N ILE A 268 14.40 7.98 17.45
CA ILE A 268 14.51 6.52 17.35
C ILE A 268 13.22 5.84 17.82
N GLU A 269 12.63 6.30 18.93
CA GLU A 269 11.36 5.77 19.44
C GLU A 269 10.20 6.02 18.46
N LYS A 270 10.11 7.21 17.86
CA LYS A 270 9.11 7.52 16.82
C LYS A 270 9.25 6.60 15.60
N VAL A 271 10.46 6.43 15.07
CA VAL A 271 10.73 5.54 13.93
C VAL A 271 10.40 4.09 14.28
N SER A 272 10.78 3.65 15.48
CA SER A 272 10.50 2.30 15.97
C SER A 272 8.99 2.05 16.12
N ALA A 273 8.24 3.02 16.64
CA ALA A 273 6.79 2.95 16.74
C ALA A 273 6.14 2.86 15.35
N GLN A 274 6.62 3.63 14.38
CA GLN A 274 6.14 3.57 13.00
C GLN A 274 6.41 2.19 12.37
N ARG A 275 7.61 1.63 12.55
CA ARG A 275 7.95 0.26 12.08
C ARG A 275 7.07 -0.80 12.74
N ALA A 276 6.80 -0.69 14.04
CA ALA A 276 5.91 -1.60 14.74
C ALA A 276 4.49 -1.56 14.15
N ASN A 277 3.98 -0.36 13.84
CA ASN A 277 2.68 -0.20 13.17
C ASN A 277 2.67 -0.84 11.77
N LEU A 278 3.71 -0.62 10.97
CA LEU A 278 3.86 -1.24 9.65
C LEU A 278 3.88 -2.77 9.72
N GLY A 279 4.66 -3.35 10.64
CA GLY A 279 4.69 -4.80 10.85
C GLY A 279 3.36 -5.36 11.34
N ALA A 280 2.63 -4.65 12.20
CA ALA A 280 1.28 -5.04 12.60
C ALA A 280 0.30 -5.05 11.42
N VAL A 281 0.37 -4.07 10.53
CA VAL A 281 -0.45 -4.03 9.32
C VAL A 281 -0.06 -5.13 8.34
N GLN A 282 1.22 -5.45 8.18
CA GLN A 282 1.67 -6.59 7.38
C GLN A 282 1.05 -7.90 7.89
N ASN A 283 1.15 -8.18 9.20
CA ASN A 283 0.54 -9.38 9.79
C ASN A 283 -0.97 -9.42 9.55
N ARG A 284 -1.66 -8.27 9.67
CA ARG A 284 -3.09 -8.17 9.36
C ARG A 284 -3.37 -8.48 7.89
N LEU A 285 -2.56 -8.00 6.95
CA LEU A 285 -2.70 -8.28 5.53
C LEU A 285 -2.46 -9.76 5.22
N GLU A 286 -1.47 -10.40 5.84
CA GLU A 286 -1.21 -11.83 5.69
C GLU A 286 -2.37 -12.69 6.20
N HIS A 287 -2.91 -12.37 7.39
CA HIS A 287 -4.11 -13.04 7.90
C HIS A 287 -5.33 -12.80 7.00
N THR A 288 -5.46 -11.59 6.45
CA THR A 288 -6.52 -11.24 5.51
C THR A 288 -6.40 -12.05 4.23
N ILE A 289 -5.21 -12.16 3.64
CA ILE A 289 -4.93 -12.97 2.45
C ILE A 289 -5.33 -14.44 2.68
N ASN A 290 -4.95 -15.01 3.82
CA ASN A 290 -5.32 -16.38 4.16
C ASN A 290 -6.84 -16.55 4.27
N ASN A 291 -7.53 -15.61 4.93
CA ASN A 291 -8.99 -15.63 5.04
C ASN A 291 -9.70 -15.45 3.69
N LEU A 292 -9.22 -14.55 2.84
CA LEU A 292 -9.71 -14.34 1.48
C LEU A 292 -9.49 -15.59 0.62
N GLY A 293 -8.33 -16.23 0.75
CA GLY A 293 -8.00 -17.49 0.08
C GLY A 293 -8.98 -18.61 0.45
N THR A 294 -9.18 -18.85 1.75
CA THR A 294 -10.17 -19.83 2.23
C THR A 294 -11.59 -19.49 1.78
N SER A 295 -11.96 -18.21 1.80
CA SER A 295 -13.28 -17.78 1.32
C SER A 295 -13.47 -17.98 -0.18
N SER A 296 -12.43 -17.69 -0.98
CA SER A 296 -12.41 -17.91 -2.43
C SER A 296 -12.51 -19.40 -2.78
N GLU A 297 -11.79 -20.26 -2.05
CA GLU A 297 -11.87 -21.71 -2.19
C GLU A 297 -13.27 -22.24 -1.84
N ASN A 298 -13.83 -21.82 -0.71
CA ASN A 298 -15.18 -22.21 -0.29
C ASN A 298 -16.26 -21.76 -1.28
N LEU A 299 -16.14 -20.54 -1.81
CA LEU A 299 -17.06 -20.03 -2.85
C LEU A 299 -16.89 -20.78 -4.17
N THR A 300 -15.66 -21.14 -4.55
CA THR A 300 -15.39 -21.95 -5.74
C THR A 300 -15.99 -23.35 -5.60
N ALA A 301 -15.84 -23.98 -4.44
CA ALA A 301 -16.47 -25.27 -4.15
C ALA A 301 -18.01 -25.18 -4.14
N ALA A 302 -18.57 -24.07 -3.65
CA ALA A 302 -20.01 -23.81 -3.70
C ALA A 302 -20.50 -23.57 -5.14
N GLU A 303 -19.76 -22.82 -5.95
CA GLU A 303 -20.07 -22.57 -7.36
C GLU A 303 -20.00 -23.86 -8.17
N SER A 304 -18.97 -24.69 -7.96
CA SER A 304 -18.83 -26.01 -8.57
C SER A 304 -20.04 -26.91 -8.27
N ARG A 305 -20.51 -26.99 -7.02
CA ARG A 305 -21.72 -27.77 -6.68
C ARG A 305 -23.00 -27.29 -7.39
N ILE A 306 -23.07 -25.99 -7.69
CA ILE A 306 -24.23 -25.41 -8.37
C ILE A 306 -24.11 -25.63 -9.88
N ARG A 307 -22.94 -25.40 -10.45
CA ARG A 307 -22.77 -25.22 -11.88
C ARG A 307 -22.13 -26.41 -12.58
N ASP A 308 -21.28 -27.17 -11.92
CA ASP A 308 -20.57 -28.29 -12.55
C ASP A 308 -21.47 -29.51 -12.69
N VAL A 309 -21.20 -30.31 -13.71
CA VAL A 309 -21.91 -31.56 -13.95
C VAL A 309 -21.11 -32.75 -13.42
N ASP A 310 -21.81 -33.72 -12.85
CA ASP A 310 -21.23 -35.04 -12.60
C ASP A 310 -21.10 -35.77 -13.95
N MET A 311 -19.86 -35.82 -14.47
CA MET A 311 -19.55 -36.41 -15.76
C MET A 311 -19.96 -37.88 -15.86
N ALA A 312 -19.84 -38.65 -14.78
CA ALA A 312 -20.20 -40.06 -14.80
C ALA A 312 -21.72 -40.21 -14.98
N LYS A 313 -22.49 -39.43 -14.24
CA LYS A 313 -23.96 -39.43 -14.34
C LYS A 313 -24.44 -38.95 -15.70
N GLU A 314 -23.89 -37.85 -16.22
CA GLU A 314 -24.31 -37.32 -17.52
C GLU A 314 -23.88 -38.23 -18.69
N MET A 315 -22.76 -38.96 -18.57
CA MET A 315 -22.39 -40.01 -19.54
C MET A 315 -23.36 -41.19 -19.53
N MET A 316 -23.86 -41.61 -18.36
CA MET A 316 -24.90 -42.63 -18.27
C MET A 316 -26.21 -42.14 -18.91
N GLU A 317 -26.57 -40.88 -18.70
CA GLU A 317 -27.77 -40.29 -19.30
C GLU A 317 -27.63 -40.12 -20.83
N PHE A 318 -26.48 -39.67 -21.30
CA PHE A 318 -26.14 -39.60 -22.72
C PHE A 318 -26.22 -40.97 -23.39
N THR A 319 -25.58 -41.99 -22.81
CA THR A 319 -25.60 -43.36 -23.36
C THR A 319 -27.01 -43.94 -23.37
N LYS A 320 -27.80 -43.74 -22.31
CA LYS A 320 -29.22 -44.12 -22.27
C LYS A 320 -30.02 -43.43 -23.38
N ASN A 321 -29.87 -42.11 -23.54
CA ASN A 321 -30.61 -41.35 -24.56
C ASN A 321 -30.21 -41.74 -25.98
N ASN A 322 -28.93 -42.07 -26.21
CA ASN A 322 -28.43 -42.57 -27.48
C ASN A 322 -29.01 -43.96 -27.82
N ILE A 323 -29.01 -44.90 -26.86
CA ILE A 323 -29.65 -46.22 -27.03
C ILE A 323 -31.15 -46.07 -27.32
N LEU A 324 -31.84 -45.17 -26.61
CA LEU A 324 -33.26 -44.89 -26.86
C LEU A 324 -33.52 -44.25 -28.22
N ALA A 325 -32.63 -43.39 -28.72
CA ALA A 325 -32.73 -42.82 -30.06
C ALA A 325 -32.51 -43.89 -31.14
N GLN A 326 -31.55 -44.79 -30.97
CA GLN A 326 -31.33 -45.93 -31.87
C GLN A 326 -32.53 -46.89 -31.87
N ALA A 327 -33.07 -47.22 -30.69
CA ALA A 327 -34.26 -48.05 -30.56
C ALA A 327 -35.52 -47.39 -31.15
N ALA A 328 -35.69 -46.07 -30.95
CA ALA A 328 -36.81 -45.33 -31.54
C ALA A 328 -36.72 -45.27 -33.07
N ASN A 329 -35.52 -45.14 -33.64
CA ASN A 329 -35.28 -45.25 -35.09
C ASN A 329 -35.67 -46.64 -35.62
N ALA A 330 -35.24 -47.71 -34.95
CA ALA A 330 -35.60 -49.08 -35.32
C ALA A 330 -37.12 -49.33 -35.20
N MET A 331 -37.76 -48.83 -34.14
CA MET A 331 -39.21 -48.91 -33.97
C MET A 331 -39.98 -48.06 -34.99
N LEU A 332 -39.46 -46.91 -35.40
CA LEU A 332 -40.04 -46.10 -36.47
C LEU A 332 -39.98 -46.82 -37.81
N ALA A 333 -38.84 -47.47 -38.11
CA ALA A 333 -38.72 -48.32 -39.30
C ALA A 333 -39.76 -49.46 -39.28
N GLN A 334 -39.91 -50.15 -38.14
CA GLN A 334 -40.91 -51.22 -37.97
C GLN A 334 -42.35 -50.69 -38.08
N ALA A 335 -42.64 -49.54 -37.45
CA ALA A 335 -43.95 -48.91 -37.48
C ALA A 335 -44.34 -48.44 -38.88
N ASN A 336 -43.37 -48.09 -39.73
CA ASN A 336 -43.60 -47.75 -41.14
C ASN A 336 -43.80 -48.99 -42.04
N GLN A 337 -43.24 -50.14 -41.67
CA GLN A 337 -43.39 -51.39 -42.42
C GLN A 337 -44.75 -52.08 -42.19
N GLN A 338 -45.33 -51.99 -40.99
CA GLN A 338 -46.62 -52.63 -40.67
C GLN A 338 -47.77 -52.21 -41.61
N PRO A 339 -48.02 -50.91 -41.89
CA PRO A 339 -49.04 -50.51 -42.86
C PRO A 339 -48.73 -50.97 -44.29
N GLN A 340 -47.45 -51.03 -44.68
CA GLN A 340 -47.04 -51.44 -46.02
C GLN A 340 -47.26 -52.94 -46.25
N GLN A 341 -46.98 -53.78 -45.26
CA GLN A 341 -47.27 -55.22 -45.31
C GLN A 341 -48.78 -55.47 -45.41
N VAL A 342 -49.60 -54.70 -44.68
CA VAL A 342 -51.06 -54.80 -44.78
C VAL A 342 -51.56 -54.32 -46.16
N LEU A 343 -50.97 -53.28 -46.73
CA LEU A 343 -51.31 -52.81 -48.09
C LEU A 343 -50.96 -53.86 -49.16
N GLN A 344 -49.86 -54.59 -48.97
CA GLN A 344 -49.47 -55.69 -49.88
C GLN A 344 -50.42 -56.88 -49.80
N LEU A 345 -51.06 -57.13 -48.64
CA LEU A 345 -52.07 -58.19 -48.47
C LEU A 345 -53.46 -57.81 -49.01
N LEU A 346 -53.70 -56.52 -49.25
CA LEU A 346 -54.97 -55.99 -49.80
C LEU A 346 -54.91 -55.70 -51.30
N ARG A 347 -53.76 -55.93 -51.95
CA ARG A 347 -53.58 -55.89 -53.41
C ARG A 347 -53.67 -57.28 -53.99
#